data_AF-A0A8J6NWR2-F1
#
_entry.id   AF-A0A8J6NWR2-F1
#
_cell.length_a   1.000
_cell.length_b   1.000
_cell.length_c   1.000
_cell.angle_alpha   90.00
_cell.angle_beta   90.00
_cell.angle_gamma   90.00
#
_symmetry.space_group_name_H-M   'P 1'
#
loop_
_entity.id
_entity.type
_entity.pdbx_description
1 polymer ?
#
loop_
_entity_poly.entity_id
_entity_poly.type
_entity_poly.pdbx_seq_one_letter_code
_entity_poly.pdbx_strand_id
1 'polypeptide(L)'
;MSKSGKIKNRPQCIVLPFQPDPPEDFNGIGLALHFLLGNVMALHTGLKECWFGWRANKIFPEKTDLKAYCREKEILVNLHQVSTEQNVRFWLYGKAGDRFATVFLFDAADNEQSLSKRIPVSYSDGLVEFRRIFLDHLAAWGHPFPAKQVQPALWTETISMHGMDILGRALEAFYLHSVYGEKGKIDSGLFEKAAAVAPNSFMTQDILGWASYRNQDYRAAKESFLRALRSNPHGIGAMSGLMWCGVYTNDREEAQFWAARKAEVRGEDIKEARQKALNRMKKLR
;
A
#
# COMPACT_ATOMS: atom_id res chain seq x y z
N MET A 1 4.02 20.26 -27.67
CA MET A 1 4.50 20.21 -26.27
C MET A 1 3.38 20.67 -25.35
N SER A 2 2.60 19.73 -24.80
CA SER A 2 1.50 20.04 -23.89
C SER A 2 2.06 20.37 -22.51
N LYS A 3 1.85 21.61 -22.05
CA LYS A 3 2.14 22.04 -20.68
C LYS A 3 1.30 21.18 -19.73
N SER A 4 1.93 20.36 -18.89
CA SER A 4 1.24 19.61 -17.85
C SER A 4 0.56 20.59 -16.89
N GLY A 5 -0.73 20.81 -17.08
CA GLY A 5 -1.55 21.57 -16.15
C GLY A 5 -1.45 20.89 -14.78
N LYS A 6 -0.97 21.62 -13.78
CA LYS A 6 -1.03 21.18 -12.39
C LYS A 6 -2.50 20.91 -12.05
N ILE A 7 -2.90 19.65 -11.92
CA ILE A 7 -4.21 19.31 -11.36
C ILE A 7 -4.17 19.70 -9.87
N LYS A 8 -4.61 20.93 -9.58
CA LYS A 8 -4.93 21.36 -8.21
C LYS A 8 -6.04 20.41 -7.72
N ASN A 9 -5.75 19.67 -6.65
CA ASN A 9 -6.64 18.70 -6.00
C ASN A 9 -6.84 17.37 -6.72
N ARG A 10 -5.77 16.57 -6.87
CA ARG A 10 -5.90 15.14 -7.19
C ARG A 10 -6.70 14.42 -6.10
N PRO A 11 -7.73 13.63 -6.46
CA PRO A 11 -8.49 12.84 -5.48
C PRO A 11 -7.61 11.78 -4.82
N GLN A 12 -8.02 11.34 -3.63
CA GLN A 12 -7.38 10.24 -2.91
C GLN A 12 -8.12 8.93 -3.15
N CYS A 13 -7.36 7.85 -3.22
CA CYS A 13 -7.86 6.49 -3.19
C CYS A 13 -7.27 5.76 -1.98
N ILE A 14 -8.10 5.01 -1.26
CA ILE A 14 -7.64 4.08 -0.23
C ILE A 14 -8.06 2.68 -0.64
N VAL A 15 -7.15 1.73 -0.50
CA VAL A 15 -7.48 0.31 -0.54
C VAL A 15 -7.75 -0.11 0.89
N LEU A 16 -8.87 -0.75 1.19
CA LEU A 16 -9.17 -1.37 2.49
C LEU A 16 -8.68 -2.83 2.50
N PRO A 17 -8.45 -3.43 3.68
CA PRO A 17 -8.24 -4.87 3.78
C PRO A 17 -9.33 -5.66 3.06
N PHE A 18 -9.00 -6.76 2.40
CA PHE A 18 -10.03 -7.60 1.80
C PHE A 18 -10.53 -8.58 2.87
N GLN A 19 -11.85 -8.76 2.94
CA GLN A 19 -12.49 -9.70 3.85
C GLN A 19 -12.35 -11.13 3.33
N PRO A 20 -12.31 -12.16 4.18
CA PRO A 20 -12.23 -13.56 3.73
C PRO A 20 -13.51 -14.04 3.00
N ASP A 21 -13.35 -14.92 2.00
CA ASP A 21 -14.45 -15.58 1.27
C ASP A 21 -14.08 -17.03 0.85
N PRO A 22 -14.71 -18.08 1.43
CA PRO A 22 -15.72 -18.06 2.50
C PRO A 22 -15.16 -17.47 3.81
N PRO A 23 -16.00 -17.06 4.76
CA PRO A 23 -15.59 -16.32 5.97
C PRO A 23 -14.84 -17.16 7.03
N GLU A 24 -14.32 -18.34 6.68
CA GLU A 24 -13.68 -19.23 7.64
C GLU A 24 -12.19 -18.87 7.81
N ASP A 25 -11.69 -19.10 9.02
CA ASP A 25 -10.37 -18.76 9.60
C ASP A 25 -9.50 -17.76 8.84
N PHE A 26 -9.20 -16.64 9.51
CA PHE A 26 -8.27 -15.62 9.04
C PHE A 26 -7.03 -16.22 8.39
N ASN A 27 -6.97 -16.11 7.07
CA ASN A 27 -5.77 -16.24 6.29
C ASN A 27 -5.32 -14.82 5.91
N GLY A 28 -4.02 -14.54 5.97
CA GLY A 28 -3.49 -13.21 5.71
C GLY A 28 -3.68 -12.72 4.26
N ILE A 29 -4.25 -13.55 3.36
CA ILE A 29 -4.35 -13.27 1.93
C ILE A 29 -5.09 -11.96 1.67
N GLY A 30 -6.19 -11.69 2.39
CA GLY A 30 -6.96 -10.46 2.20
C GLY A 30 -6.16 -9.18 2.51
N LEU A 31 -5.35 -9.20 3.55
CA LEU A 31 -4.43 -8.08 3.88
C LEU A 31 -3.28 -7.98 2.90
N ALA A 32 -2.74 -9.12 2.43
CA ALA A 32 -1.67 -9.13 1.44
C ALA A 32 -2.14 -8.58 0.07
N LEU A 33 -3.35 -8.93 -0.38
CA LEU A 33 -3.94 -8.37 -1.61
C LEU A 33 -4.25 -6.88 -1.47
N HIS A 34 -4.73 -6.45 -0.31
CA HIS A 34 -4.85 -5.03 0.02
C HIS A 34 -3.53 -4.29 -0.13
N PHE A 35 -2.44 -4.86 0.39
CA PHE A 35 -1.12 -4.24 0.33
C PHE A 35 -0.55 -4.22 -1.08
N LEU A 36 -0.78 -5.28 -1.86
CA LEU A 36 -0.44 -5.36 -3.28
C LEU A 36 -1.12 -4.23 -4.06
N LEU A 37 -2.45 -4.11 -3.95
CA LEU A 37 -3.20 -3.10 -4.67
C LEU A 37 -2.92 -1.68 -4.14
N GLY A 38 -2.63 -1.52 -2.85
CA GLY A 38 -2.18 -0.24 -2.29
C GLY A 38 -0.89 0.25 -2.97
N ASN A 39 0.07 -0.66 -3.17
CA ASN A 39 1.32 -0.35 -3.89
C ASN A 39 1.10 -0.11 -5.39
N VAL A 40 0.17 -0.82 -6.03
CA VAL A 40 -0.27 -0.52 -7.41
C VAL A 40 -0.85 0.90 -7.48
N MET A 41 -1.83 1.22 -6.65
CA MET A 41 -2.52 2.52 -6.68
C MET A 41 -1.60 3.69 -6.34
N ALA A 42 -0.53 3.45 -5.57
CA ALA A 42 0.50 4.44 -5.31
C ALA A 42 1.27 4.89 -6.57
N LEU A 43 1.22 4.15 -7.68
CA LEU A 43 1.79 4.57 -8.97
C LEU A 43 0.85 5.46 -9.79
N HIS A 44 -0.45 5.52 -9.43
CA HIS A 44 -1.42 6.27 -10.21
C HIS A 44 -1.19 7.79 -10.11
N THR A 45 -0.59 8.39 -11.15
CA THR A 45 -0.20 9.81 -11.16
C THR A 45 -1.37 10.78 -11.14
N GLY A 46 -2.56 10.35 -11.60
CA GLY A 46 -3.81 11.10 -11.46
C GLY A 46 -4.36 11.17 -10.03
N LEU A 47 -3.86 10.33 -9.12
CA LEU A 47 -4.29 10.28 -7.73
C LEU A 47 -3.25 10.87 -6.79
N LYS A 48 -3.72 11.49 -5.71
CA LYS A 48 -2.87 11.86 -4.59
C LYS A 48 -2.54 10.59 -3.82
N GLU A 49 -1.26 10.38 -3.55
CA GLU A 49 -0.78 9.29 -2.68
C GLU A 49 -1.53 9.31 -1.34
N CYS A 50 -2.07 8.15 -0.97
CA CYS A 50 -2.77 7.96 0.28
C CYS A 50 -2.66 6.49 0.67
N TRP A 51 -2.08 6.21 1.84
CA TRP A 51 -1.95 4.85 2.35
C TRP A 51 -2.97 4.61 3.46
N PHE A 52 -3.51 3.39 3.51
CA PHE A 52 -4.45 2.96 4.54
C PHE A 52 -3.92 3.19 5.96
N GLY A 53 -2.66 2.81 6.22
CA GLY A 53 -2.04 2.95 7.55
C GLY A 53 -2.00 4.38 8.09
N TRP A 54 -2.11 5.41 7.24
CA TRP A 54 -2.17 6.82 7.68
C TRP A 54 -3.52 7.20 8.29
N ARG A 55 -4.57 6.42 8.04
CA ARG A 55 -5.96 6.70 8.44
C ARG A 55 -6.65 5.51 9.09
N ALA A 56 -5.93 4.43 9.38
CA ALA A 56 -6.51 3.21 9.92
C ALA A 56 -7.33 3.48 11.20
N ASN A 57 -6.82 4.29 12.15
CA ASN A 57 -7.57 4.69 13.35
C ASN A 57 -8.73 5.68 13.11
N LYS A 58 -8.83 6.25 11.90
CA LYS A 58 -9.97 7.10 11.50
C LYS A 58 -11.05 6.31 10.78
N ILE A 59 -10.69 5.16 10.21
CA ILE A 59 -11.62 4.22 9.55
C ILE A 59 -12.13 3.20 10.56
N PHE A 60 -11.24 2.72 11.42
CA PHE A 60 -11.47 1.73 12.47
C PHE A 60 -10.99 2.34 13.79
N PRO A 61 -11.87 3.01 14.55
CA PRO A 61 -11.48 3.71 15.78
C PRO A 61 -10.80 2.80 16.79
N GLU A 62 -11.30 1.57 16.96
CA GLU A 62 -10.73 0.59 17.88
C GLU A 62 -9.92 -0.50 17.17
N LYS A 63 -8.91 -1.03 17.87
CA LYS A 63 -8.11 -2.16 17.36
C LYS A 63 -8.98 -3.39 17.06
N THR A 64 -10.06 -3.57 17.83
CA THR A 64 -11.02 -4.66 17.67
C THR A 64 -11.81 -4.52 16.37
N ASP A 65 -12.09 -3.29 15.92
CA ASP A 65 -12.86 -3.04 14.69
C ASP A 65 -12.07 -3.47 13.46
N LEU A 66 -10.77 -3.12 13.40
CA LEU A 66 -9.90 -3.58 12.31
C LEU A 66 -9.77 -5.11 12.33
N LYS A 67 -9.59 -5.70 13.51
CA LYS A 67 -9.50 -7.15 13.66
C LYS A 67 -10.78 -7.85 13.21
N ALA A 68 -11.92 -7.33 13.62
CA ALA A 68 -13.23 -7.83 13.26
C ALA A 68 -13.47 -7.65 11.76
N TYR A 69 -13.17 -6.49 11.17
CA TYR A 69 -13.28 -6.31 9.71
C TYR A 69 -12.48 -7.33 8.89
N CYS A 70 -11.26 -7.67 9.34
CA CYS A 70 -10.42 -8.67 8.69
C CYS A 70 -10.83 -10.13 8.95
N ARG A 71 -11.73 -10.40 9.92
CA ARG A 71 -12.08 -11.75 10.39
C ARG A 71 -13.57 -12.09 10.32
N GLU A 72 -14.43 -11.10 10.39
CA GLU A 72 -15.86 -11.19 10.60
C GLU A 72 -16.61 -10.58 9.41
N LYS A 73 -17.77 -11.16 9.10
CA LYS A 73 -18.60 -10.78 7.95
C LYS A 73 -19.37 -9.46 8.12
N GLU A 74 -19.46 -8.91 9.34
CA GLU A 74 -20.53 -7.95 9.68
C GLU A 74 -20.06 -6.52 9.97
N ILE A 75 -18.75 -6.25 10.07
CA ILE A 75 -18.28 -4.87 10.16
C ILE A 75 -18.41 -4.20 8.80
N LEU A 76 -19.42 -3.36 8.65
CA LEU A 76 -19.61 -2.50 7.49
C LEU A 76 -19.00 -1.13 7.77
N VAL A 77 -18.05 -0.72 6.94
CA VAL A 77 -17.52 0.65 6.95
C VAL A 77 -18.51 1.53 6.20
N ASN A 78 -19.03 2.59 6.85
CA ASN A 78 -19.86 3.59 6.18
C ASN A 78 -18.98 4.48 5.27
N LEU A 79 -18.77 4.03 4.02
CA LEU A 79 -17.87 4.67 3.06
C LEU A 79 -18.28 6.11 2.74
N HIS A 80 -19.57 6.46 2.69
CA HIS A 80 -20.00 7.85 2.48
C HIS A 80 -19.55 8.78 3.62
N GLN A 81 -19.75 8.33 4.86
CA GLN A 81 -19.34 9.11 6.03
C GLN A 81 -17.83 9.28 6.07
N VAL A 82 -17.06 8.18 6.01
CA VAL A 82 -15.59 8.27 6.10
C VAL A 82 -14.96 8.98 4.90
N SER A 83 -15.60 8.96 3.72
CA SER A 83 -15.17 9.76 2.56
C SER A 83 -15.19 11.25 2.86
N THR A 84 -16.29 11.72 3.48
CA THR A 84 -16.47 13.12 3.84
C THR A 84 -15.47 13.53 4.92
N GLU A 85 -15.37 12.75 6.00
CA GLU A 85 -14.50 13.05 7.14
C GLU A 85 -13.02 13.00 6.77
N GLN A 86 -12.62 12.07 5.89
CA GLN A 86 -11.22 11.87 5.51
C GLN A 86 -10.81 12.59 4.22
N ASN A 87 -11.77 13.20 3.51
CA ASN A 87 -11.57 13.78 2.19
C ASN A 87 -10.97 12.76 1.20
N VAL A 88 -11.59 11.58 1.15
CA VAL A 88 -11.20 10.47 0.27
C VAL A 88 -12.36 10.20 -0.69
N ARG A 89 -12.06 10.16 -1.99
CA ARG A 89 -13.07 9.95 -3.02
C ARG A 89 -13.22 8.47 -3.35
N PHE A 90 -12.11 7.80 -3.62
CA PHE A 90 -12.13 6.42 -4.10
C PHE A 90 -11.80 5.45 -2.97
N TRP A 91 -12.57 4.37 -2.89
CA TRP A 91 -12.32 3.28 -1.98
C TRP A 91 -12.34 1.97 -2.75
N LEU A 92 -11.20 1.27 -2.71
CA LEU A 92 -11.10 -0.10 -3.17
C LEU A 92 -11.24 -1.01 -1.96
N TYR A 93 -12.12 -1.97 -2.02
CA TYR A 93 -12.30 -2.96 -0.96
C TYR A 93 -12.68 -4.29 -1.61
N GLY A 94 -12.74 -5.36 -0.84
CA GLY A 94 -12.89 -6.65 -1.48
C GLY A 94 -13.16 -7.81 -0.57
N LYS A 95 -13.37 -8.93 -1.24
CA LYS A 95 -13.38 -10.27 -0.66
C LYS A 95 -12.25 -11.08 -1.26
N ALA A 96 -11.57 -11.90 -0.48
CA ALA A 96 -10.45 -12.73 -0.91
C ALA A 96 -10.67 -14.18 -0.49
N GLY A 97 -10.66 -15.08 -1.46
CA GLY A 97 -10.55 -16.51 -1.27
C GLY A 97 -9.29 -17.06 -1.94
N ASP A 98 -9.06 -18.37 -1.81
CA ASP A 98 -7.81 -19.01 -2.26
C ASP A 98 -7.54 -18.88 -3.76
N ARG A 99 -8.60 -18.86 -4.57
CA ARG A 99 -8.51 -18.85 -6.04
C ARG A 99 -9.03 -17.58 -6.69
N PHE A 100 -9.78 -16.78 -5.96
CA PHE A 100 -10.43 -15.58 -6.50
C PHE A 100 -10.49 -14.49 -5.46
N ALA A 101 -10.39 -13.25 -5.91
CA ALA A 101 -10.80 -12.10 -5.12
C ALA A 101 -11.89 -11.32 -5.85
N THR A 102 -12.85 -10.78 -5.12
CA THR A 102 -13.81 -9.82 -5.64
C THR A 102 -13.38 -8.44 -5.20
N VAL A 103 -13.08 -7.56 -6.15
CA VAL A 103 -12.69 -6.16 -5.90
C VAL A 103 -13.90 -5.28 -6.17
N PHE A 104 -14.20 -4.38 -5.25
CA PHE A 104 -15.20 -3.35 -5.36
C PHE A 104 -14.52 -1.98 -5.46
N LEU A 105 -15.09 -1.10 -6.28
CA LEU A 105 -14.77 0.31 -6.31
C LEU A 105 -15.99 1.11 -5.88
N PHE A 106 -15.80 1.92 -4.85
CA PHE A 106 -16.74 2.95 -4.44
C PHE A 106 -16.16 4.34 -4.76
N ASP A 107 -16.93 5.15 -5.48
CA ASP A 107 -16.61 6.55 -5.77
C ASP A 107 -17.58 7.44 -5.00
N ALA A 108 -17.09 8.17 -4.00
CA ALA A 108 -17.92 9.06 -3.18
C ALA A 108 -18.53 10.26 -3.94
N ALA A 109 -18.11 10.51 -5.18
CA ALA A 109 -18.72 11.52 -6.04
C ALA A 109 -19.96 11.00 -6.79
N ASP A 110 -20.11 9.67 -6.88
CA ASP A 110 -21.23 9.02 -7.53
C ASP A 110 -22.11 8.35 -6.45
N ASN A 111 -23.38 8.71 -6.39
CA ASN A 111 -24.33 8.10 -5.44
C ASN A 111 -24.81 6.72 -5.91
N GLU A 112 -24.31 6.23 -7.04
CA GLU A 112 -24.66 4.91 -7.59
C GLU A 112 -23.90 3.73 -6.96
N GLN A 113 -24.31 2.54 -7.37
CA GLN A 113 -23.90 1.24 -6.86
C GLN A 113 -22.38 1.00 -7.00
N SER A 114 -21.78 0.34 -6.02
CA SER A 114 -20.37 -0.05 -6.08
C SER A 114 -20.11 -0.99 -7.26
N LEU A 115 -19.16 -0.62 -8.11
CA LEU A 115 -18.72 -1.45 -9.25
C LEU A 115 -17.88 -2.61 -8.71
N SER A 116 -18.03 -3.81 -9.29
CA SER A 116 -17.30 -4.98 -8.79
C SER A 116 -16.76 -5.88 -9.88
N LYS A 117 -15.66 -6.57 -9.58
CA LYS A 117 -15.09 -7.61 -10.43
C LYS A 117 -14.52 -8.75 -9.61
N ARG A 118 -14.92 -9.97 -9.96
CA ARG A 118 -14.24 -11.20 -9.53
C ARG A 118 -13.03 -11.47 -10.43
N ILE A 119 -11.86 -11.62 -9.82
CA ILE A 119 -10.55 -11.76 -10.48
C ILE A 119 -9.89 -13.06 -9.97
N PRO A 120 -9.38 -13.92 -10.87
CA PRO A 120 -8.57 -15.07 -10.46
C PRO A 120 -7.28 -14.62 -9.76
N VAL A 121 -6.91 -15.34 -8.71
CA VAL A 121 -5.63 -15.16 -8.01
C VAL A 121 -4.74 -16.32 -8.39
N SER A 122 -3.67 -16.03 -9.11
CA SER A 122 -2.62 -17.00 -9.45
C SER A 122 -1.29 -16.54 -8.89
N TYR A 123 -0.58 -17.46 -8.25
CA TYR A 123 0.76 -17.21 -7.72
C TYR A 123 1.85 -17.62 -8.71
N SER A 124 1.52 -18.43 -9.73
CA SER A 124 2.51 -18.98 -10.67
C SER A 124 3.07 -17.95 -11.65
N ASP A 125 2.31 -16.89 -11.92
CA ASP A 125 2.70 -15.77 -12.78
C ASP A 125 3.20 -14.56 -11.97
N GLY A 126 3.39 -14.74 -10.66
CA GLY A 126 3.71 -13.66 -9.73
C GLY A 126 2.63 -12.58 -9.65
N LEU A 127 1.35 -12.97 -9.71
CA LEU A 127 0.17 -12.09 -9.56
C LEU A 127 0.05 -11.03 -10.66
N VAL A 128 0.71 -11.20 -11.80
CA VAL A 128 0.71 -10.23 -12.91
C VAL A 128 -0.67 -10.15 -13.56
N GLU A 129 -1.27 -11.30 -13.85
CA GLU A 129 -2.59 -11.41 -14.48
C GLU A 129 -3.69 -10.83 -13.58
N PHE A 130 -3.61 -11.07 -12.26
CA PHE A 130 -4.50 -10.45 -11.28
C PHE A 130 -4.51 -8.92 -11.42
N ARG A 131 -3.31 -8.31 -11.48
CA ARG A 131 -3.18 -6.86 -11.63
C ARG A 131 -3.58 -6.38 -13.02
N ARG A 132 -3.25 -7.11 -14.09
CA ARG A 132 -3.67 -6.75 -15.46
C ARG A 132 -5.19 -6.68 -15.56
N ILE A 133 -5.90 -7.71 -15.10
CA ILE A 133 -7.37 -7.73 -15.07
C ILE A 133 -7.90 -6.58 -14.22
N PHE A 134 -7.29 -6.30 -13.06
CA PHE A 134 -7.68 -5.16 -12.22
C PHE A 134 -7.53 -3.82 -12.95
N LEU A 135 -6.40 -3.57 -13.64
CA LEU A 135 -6.18 -2.33 -14.40
C LEU A 135 -7.17 -2.20 -15.57
N ASP A 136 -7.47 -3.29 -16.28
CA ASP A 136 -8.45 -3.31 -17.36
C ASP A 136 -9.86 -2.94 -16.82
N HIS A 137 -10.21 -3.42 -15.63
CA HIS A 137 -11.50 -3.09 -15.00
C HIS A 137 -11.56 -1.68 -14.44
N LEU A 138 -10.46 -1.17 -13.86
CA LEU A 138 -10.37 0.25 -13.50
C LEU A 138 -10.64 1.14 -14.72
N ALA A 139 -10.08 0.79 -15.89
CA ALA A 139 -10.35 1.51 -17.13
C ALA A 139 -11.82 1.41 -17.56
N ALA A 140 -12.42 0.20 -17.48
CA ALA A 140 -13.84 -0.01 -17.78
C ALA A 140 -14.77 0.75 -16.81
N TRP A 141 -14.33 0.99 -15.57
CA TRP A 141 -15.01 1.81 -14.57
C TRP A 141 -14.75 3.32 -14.73
N GLY A 142 -14.12 3.76 -15.82
CA GLY A 142 -13.88 5.18 -16.10
C GLY A 142 -12.63 5.76 -15.42
N HIS A 143 -11.77 4.91 -14.85
CA HIS A 143 -10.56 5.31 -14.14
C HIS A 143 -9.31 4.62 -14.70
N PRO A 144 -8.97 4.84 -15.99
CA PRO A 144 -7.86 4.14 -16.62
C PRO A 144 -6.54 4.49 -15.94
N PHE A 145 -5.70 3.47 -15.77
CA PHE A 145 -4.37 3.65 -15.22
C PHE A 145 -3.49 4.47 -16.17
N PRO A 146 -2.64 5.40 -15.68
CA PRO A 146 -1.80 6.19 -16.56
C PRO A 146 -0.87 5.30 -17.40
N ALA A 147 -0.84 5.49 -18.72
CA ALA A 147 -0.14 4.59 -19.65
C ALA A 147 1.33 4.29 -19.27
N LYS A 148 2.08 5.32 -18.83
CA LYS A 148 3.48 5.18 -18.38
C LYS A 148 3.65 4.34 -17.11
N GLN A 149 2.58 4.13 -16.35
CA GLN A 149 2.56 3.45 -15.06
C GLN A 149 2.02 2.02 -15.14
N VAL A 150 1.43 1.63 -16.28
CA VAL A 150 0.90 0.27 -16.47
C VAL A 150 2.00 -0.78 -16.28
N GLN A 151 3.13 -0.66 -16.99
CA GLN A 151 4.24 -1.61 -16.85
C GLN A 151 4.84 -1.62 -15.42
N PRO A 152 5.13 -0.46 -14.79
CA PRO A 152 5.51 -0.40 -13.38
C PRO A 152 4.53 -1.09 -12.41
N ALA A 153 3.22 -1.04 -12.69
CA ALA A 153 2.19 -1.69 -11.87
C ALA A 153 2.11 -3.21 -12.06
N LEU A 154 2.76 -3.77 -13.09
CA LEU A 154 2.75 -5.19 -13.44
C LEU A 154 4.07 -5.91 -13.10
N TRP A 155 4.82 -5.43 -12.10
CA TRP A 155 6.07 -6.08 -11.64
C TRP A 155 5.82 -7.53 -11.20
N THR A 156 6.72 -8.47 -11.41
CA THR A 156 6.51 -9.83 -10.92
C THR A 156 6.62 -9.88 -9.39
N GLU A 157 5.54 -10.27 -8.71
CA GLU A 157 5.54 -10.43 -7.26
C GLU A 157 5.83 -11.89 -6.91
N THR A 158 7.08 -12.18 -6.57
CA THR A 158 7.55 -13.56 -6.33
C THR A 158 7.15 -14.02 -4.92
N ILE A 159 5.93 -14.53 -4.79
CA ILE A 159 5.37 -14.99 -3.51
C ILE A 159 4.40 -16.15 -3.72
N SER A 160 4.41 -17.13 -2.81
CA SER A 160 3.45 -18.23 -2.80
C SER A 160 2.20 -17.88 -1.99
N MET A 161 1.16 -18.71 -2.08
CA MET A 161 -0.03 -18.60 -1.21
C MET A 161 0.36 -18.59 0.28
N HIS A 162 1.27 -19.48 0.69
CA HIS A 162 1.77 -19.51 2.07
C HIS A 162 2.52 -18.22 2.45
N GLY A 163 3.31 -17.67 1.53
CA GLY A 163 3.97 -16.38 1.72
C GLY A 163 2.98 -15.24 1.91
N MET A 164 1.88 -15.22 1.15
CA MET A 164 0.81 -14.23 1.26
C MET A 164 0.10 -14.29 2.62
N ASP A 165 -0.16 -15.49 3.15
CA ASP A 165 -0.73 -15.65 4.49
C ASP A 165 0.20 -15.06 5.57
N ILE A 166 1.49 -15.42 5.55
CA ILE A 166 2.46 -14.89 6.53
C ILE A 166 2.61 -13.37 6.38
N LEU A 167 2.70 -12.86 5.15
CA LEU A 167 2.75 -11.43 4.86
C LEU A 167 1.52 -10.69 5.43
N GLY A 168 0.32 -11.23 5.24
CA GLY A 168 -0.89 -10.64 5.78
C GLY A 168 -0.94 -10.61 7.30
N ARG A 169 -0.46 -11.67 7.96
CA ARG A 169 -0.29 -11.68 9.43
C ARG A 169 0.73 -10.64 9.90
N ALA A 170 1.83 -10.48 9.16
CA ALA A 170 2.83 -9.44 9.44
C ALA A 170 2.25 -8.02 9.26
N LEU A 171 1.46 -7.79 8.20
CA LEU A 171 0.75 -6.54 7.96
C LEU A 171 -0.24 -6.23 9.08
N GLU A 172 -0.99 -7.22 9.54
CA GLU A 172 -1.87 -7.06 10.68
C GLU A 172 -1.08 -6.63 11.91
N ALA A 173 -0.02 -7.35 12.27
CA ALA A 173 0.83 -7.00 13.41
C ALA A 173 1.37 -5.56 13.27
N PHE A 174 1.78 -5.18 12.06
CA PHE A 174 2.26 -3.84 11.76
C PHE A 174 1.20 -2.76 11.99
N TYR A 175 -0.02 -2.96 11.47
CA TYR A 175 -1.11 -1.99 11.65
C TYR A 175 -1.54 -1.93 13.11
N LEU A 176 -1.72 -3.08 13.77
CA LEU A 176 -2.10 -3.12 15.17
C LEU A 176 -1.10 -2.37 16.04
N HIS A 177 0.20 -2.58 15.82
CA HIS A 177 1.25 -1.91 16.56
C HIS A 177 1.39 -0.43 16.21
N SER A 178 1.41 -0.09 14.92
CA SER A 178 1.70 1.28 14.46
C SER A 178 0.53 2.24 14.66
N VAL A 179 -0.69 1.71 14.69
CA VAL A 179 -1.92 2.50 14.77
C VAL A 179 -2.49 2.53 16.19
N TYR A 180 -2.50 1.38 16.88
CA TYR A 180 -3.15 1.23 18.19
C TYR A 180 -2.21 0.80 19.32
N GLY A 181 -0.97 0.40 18.98
CA GLY A 181 -0.03 -0.17 19.93
C GLY A 181 0.56 0.85 20.90
N GLU A 182 0.96 0.35 22.06
CA GLU A 182 1.70 1.11 23.06
C GLU A 182 3.12 1.46 22.59
N LYS A 183 3.79 2.36 23.33
CA LYS A 183 5.16 2.77 23.03
C LYS A 183 6.09 1.56 23.11
N GLY A 184 6.79 1.25 22.02
CA GLY A 184 7.78 0.16 22.03
C GLY A 184 8.16 -0.34 20.64
N LYS A 185 9.09 -1.30 20.63
CA LYS A 185 9.48 -2.02 19.41
C LYS A 185 8.41 -3.03 19.05
N ILE A 186 8.13 -3.16 17.76
CA ILE A 186 7.34 -4.26 17.22
C ILE A 186 8.22 -5.52 17.18
N ASP A 187 7.64 -6.67 17.51
CA ASP A 187 8.29 -7.97 17.30
C ASP A 187 8.55 -8.19 15.81
N SER A 188 9.81 -8.41 15.44
CA SER A 188 10.23 -8.59 14.05
C SER A 188 9.98 -10.00 13.50
N GLY A 189 9.65 -10.99 14.35
CA GLY A 189 9.62 -12.40 13.97
C GLY A 189 8.70 -12.73 12.79
N LEU A 190 7.49 -12.14 12.73
CA LEU A 190 6.56 -12.35 11.61
C LEU A 190 7.08 -11.73 10.30
N PHE A 191 7.74 -10.58 10.38
CA PHE A 191 8.29 -9.86 9.22
C PHE A 191 9.49 -10.58 8.64
N GLU A 192 10.40 -11.03 9.50
CA GLU A 192 11.56 -11.83 9.14
C GLU A 192 11.11 -13.17 8.54
N LYS A 193 10.10 -13.82 9.11
CA LYS A 193 9.51 -15.04 8.55
C LYS A 193 8.92 -14.80 7.17
N ALA A 194 8.17 -13.72 6.96
CA ALA A 194 7.62 -13.36 5.64
C ALA A 194 8.74 -13.15 4.60
N ALA A 195 9.79 -12.43 4.97
CA ALA A 195 10.94 -12.19 4.11
C ALA A 195 11.74 -13.49 3.85
N ALA A 196 11.82 -14.41 4.80
CA ALA A 196 12.51 -15.69 4.63
C ALA A 196 11.79 -16.63 3.66
N VAL A 197 10.46 -16.70 3.71
CA VAL A 197 9.68 -17.56 2.79
C VAL A 197 9.58 -16.99 1.37
N ALA A 198 9.73 -15.67 1.21
CA ALA A 198 9.66 -14.99 -0.07
C ALA A 198 10.72 -13.88 -0.15
N PRO A 199 12.02 -14.22 -0.25
CA PRO A 199 13.12 -13.24 -0.16
C PRO A 199 13.18 -12.28 -1.34
N ASN A 200 12.60 -12.66 -2.49
CA ASN A 200 12.53 -11.85 -3.70
C ASN A 200 11.17 -11.17 -3.89
N SER A 201 10.26 -11.27 -2.90
CA SER A 201 9.00 -10.52 -2.91
C SER A 201 9.27 -9.05 -2.60
N PHE A 202 8.70 -8.15 -3.39
CA PHE A 202 8.76 -6.72 -3.09
C PHE A 202 8.02 -6.44 -1.78
N MET A 203 6.82 -7.02 -1.62
CA MET A 203 5.96 -6.76 -0.47
C MET A 203 6.56 -7.22 0.86
N THR A 204 7.18 -8.41 0.92
CA THR A 204 7.76 -8.92 2.17
C THR A 204 8.97 -8.10 2.62
N GLN A 205 9.80 -7.68 1.67
CA GLN A 205 10.96 -6.83 1.94
C GLN A 205 10.53 -5.39 2.31
N ASP A 206 9.48 -4.86 1.67
CA ASP A 206 8.95 -3.53 1.99
C ASP A 206 8.37 -3.49 3.41
N ILE A 207 7.54 -4.48 3.79
CA ILE A 207 6.95 -4.49 5.14
C ILE A 207 8.00 -4.74 6.23
N LEU A 208 9.02 -5.57 5.96
CA LEU A 208 10.16 -5.74 6.86
C LEU A 208 10.91 -4.41 7.04
N GLY A 209 11.15 -3.68 5.95
CA GLY A 209 11.75 -2.35 6.00
C GLY A 209 10.97 -1.39 6.90
N TRP A 210 9.64 -1.37 6.79
CA TRP A 210 8.78 -0.55 7.64
C TRP A 210 8.79 -1.00 9.11
N ALA A 211 8.83 -2.31 9.40
CA ALA A 211 8.96 -2.83 10.76
C ALA A 211 10.30 -2.43 11.40
N SER A 212 11.42 -2.58 10.68
CA SER A 212 12.74 -2.13 11.13
C SER A 212 12.79 -0.61 11.33
N TYR A 213 12.20 0.15 10.41
CA TYR A 213 12.09 1.61 10.52
C TYR A 213 11.30 2.00 11.78
N ARG A 214 10.19 1.33 12.06
CA ARG A 214 9.39 1.54 13.28
C ARG A 214 10.18 1.25 14.55
N ASN A 215 11.05 0.25 14.49
CA ASN A 215 12.00 -0.11 15.55
C ASN A 215 13.22 0.82 15.65
N GLN A 216 13.28 1.87 14.82
CA GLN A 216 14.40 2.80 14.68
C GLN A 216 15.72 2.13 14.26
N ASP A 217 15.66 0.91 13.74
CA ASP A 217 16.79 0.26 13.09
C ASP A 217 16.83 0.70 11.63
N TYR A 218 17.29 1.93 11.42
CA TYR A 218 17.34 2.54 10.09
C TYR A 218 18.33 1.83 9.15
N ARG A 219 19.31 1.10 9.68
CA ARG A 219 20.22 0.30 8.86
C ARG A 219 19.50 -0.91 8.29
N ALA A 220 18.87 -1.72 9.14
CA ALA A 220 18.10 -2.89 8.68
C ALA A 220 16.93 -2.48 7.77
N ALA A 221 16.29 -1.33 8.08
CA ALA A 221 15.25 -0.76 7.24
C ALA A 221 15.75 -0.45 5.83
N LYS A 222 16.87 0.28 5.71
CA LYS A 222 17.49 0.61 4.42
C LYS A 222 17.83 -0.64 3.63
N GLU A 223 18.46 -1.62 4.27
CA GLU A 223 18.81 -2.89 3.62
C GLU A 223 17.57 -3.56 3.02
N SER A 224 16.48 -3.66 3.79
CA SER A 224 15.22 -4.29 3.36
C SER A 224 14.54 -3.52 2.23
N PHE A 225 14.42 -2.19 2.34
CA PHE A 225 13.85 -1.38 1.27
C PHE A 225 14.66 -1.46 -0.03
N LEU A 226 15.99 -1.50 0.05
CA LEU A 226 16.85 -1.71 -1.12
C LEU A 226 16.62 -3.10 -1.73
N ARG A 227 16.36 -4.15 -0.92
CA ARG A 227 15.98 -5.46 -1.45
C ARG A 227 14.64 -5.39 -2.17
N ALA A 228 13.65 -4.71 -1.58
CA ALA A 228 12.35 -4.51 -2.22
C ALA A 228 12.51 -3.85 -3.59
N LEU A 229 13.30 -2.77 -3.68
CA LEU A 229 13.53 -2.06 -4.94
C LEU A 229 14.29 -2.86 -6.01
N ARG A 230 14.99 -3.96 -5.66
CA ARG A 230 15.53 -4.88 -6.67
C ARG A 230 14.42 -5.65 -7.39
N SER A 231 13.36 -6.01 -6.69
CA SER A 231 12.21 -6.71 -7.26
C SER A 231 11.24 -5.76 -7.96
N ASN A 232 11.04 -4.55 -7.40
CA ASN A 232 10.25 -3.50 -8.02
C ASN A 232 10.97 -2.14 -7.94
N PRO A 233 11.71 -1.74 -8.99
CA PRO A 233 12.42 -0.46 -9.02
C PRO A 233 11.53 0.78 -8.97
N HIS A 234 10.21 0.63 -9.08
CA HIS A 234 9.22 1.71 -9.03
C HIS A 234 8.43 1.72 -7.70
N GLY A 235 8.82 0.89 -6.73
CA GLY A 235 8.11 0.74 -5.44
C GLY A 235 8.07 2.03 -4.61
N ILE A 236 6.93 2.73 -4.65
CA ILE A 236 6.74 4.01 -3.96
C ILE A 236 6.84 3.87 -2.43
N GLY A 237 6.35 2.75 -1.87
CA GLY A 237 6.48 2.42 -0.45
C GLY A 237 7.95 2.43 -0.01
N ALA A 238 8.78 1.59 -0.64
CA ALA A 238 10.20 1.45 -0.31
C ALA A 238 11.00 2.75 -0.54
N MET A 239 10.74 3.48 -1.63
CA MET A 239 11.37 4.81 -1.83
C MET A 239 10.99 5.80 -0.73
N SER A 240 9.75 5.76 -0.25
CA SER A 240 9.32 6.58 0.88
C SER A 240 10.04 6.18 2.16
N GLY A 241 10.17 4.87 2.39
CA GLY A 241 10.92 4.30 3.51
C GLY A 241 12.37 4.79 3.54
N LEU A 242 13.09 4.66 2.43
CA LEU A 242 14.49 5.11 2.33
C LEU A 242 14.64 6.63 2.50
N MET A 243 13.73 7.42 1.92
CA MET A 243 13.69 8.86 2.16
C MET A 243 13.53 9.16 3.66
N TRP A 244 12.63 8.47 4.35
CA TRP A 244 12.43 8.65 5.80
C TRP A 244 13.63 8.17 6.62
N CYS A 245 14.26 7.06 6.27
CA CYS A 245 15.52 6.64 6.89
C CYS A 245 16.55 7.77 6.81
N GLY A 246 16.78 8.35 5.64
CA GLY A 246 17.68 9.50 5.49
C GLY A 246 17.26 10.71 6.34
N VAL A 247 15.97 11.02 6.39
CA VAL A 247 15.44 12.11 7.23
C VAL A 247 15.77 11.90 8.71
N TYR A 248 15.53 10.70 9.25
CA TYR A 248 15.73 10.40 10.68
C TYR A 248 17.19 10.14 11.05
N THR A 249 18.04 9.73 10.10
CA THR A 249 19.49 9.64 10.31
C THR A 249 20.21 10.96 9.99
N ASN A 250 19.48 12.04 9.72
CA ASN A 250 20.02 13.34 9.30
C ASN A 250 20.95 13.24 8.05
N ASP A 251 20.73 12.22 7.20
CA ASP A 251 21.40 12.04 5.92
C ASP A 251 20.63 12.80 4.85
N ARG A 252 21.15 14.00 4.55
CA ARG A 252 20.55 14.93 3.61
C ARG A 252 20.57 14.38 2.17
N GLU A 253 21.65 13.75 1.77
CA GLU A 253 21.83 13.28 0.40
C GLU A 253 20.84 12.16 0.11
N GLU A 254 20.75 11.18 1.00
CA GLU A 254 19.83 10.06 0.86
C GLU A 254 18.37 10.51 0.88
N ALA A 255 18.00 11.40 1.80
CA ALA A 255 16.65 11.95 1.87
C ALA A 255 16.25 12.67 0.57
N GLN A 256 17.16 13.47 -0.01
CA GLN A 256 16.88 14.19 -1.26
C GLN A 256 16.90 13.27 -2.49
N PHE A 257 17.77 12.25 -2.51
CA PHE A 257 17.86 11.28 -3.60
C PHE A 257 16.55 10.49 -3.72
N TRP A 258 16.08 9.88 -2.64
CA TRP A 258 14.87 9.06 -2.67
C TRP A 258 13.58 9.89 -2.81
N ALA A 259 13.55 11.12 -2.28
CA ALA A 259 12.46 12.05 -2.57
C ALA A 259 12.37 12.39 -4.07
N ALA A 260 13.51 12.59 -4.73
CA ALA A 260 13.56 12.86 -6.16
C ALA A 260 13.13 11.66 -6.99
N ARG A 261 13.63 10.45 -6.69
CA ARG A 261 13.26 9.22 -7.40
C ARG A 261 11.77 8.91 -7.27
N LYS A 262 11.21 9.04 -6.07
CA LYS A 262 9.77 8.90 -5.85
C LYS A 262 8.97 9.91 -6.69
N ALA A 263 9.39 11.17 -6.69
CA ALA A 263 8.72 12.22 -7.45
C ALA A 263 8.79 11.95 -8.96
N GLU A 264 9.94 11.49 -9.46
CA GLU A 264 10.12 11.10 -10.86
C GLU A 264 9.15 9.98 -11.27
N VAL A 265 9.06 8.89 -10.49
CA VAL A 265 8.11 7.80 -10.76
C VAL A 265 6.67 8.32 -10.77
N ARG A 266 6.32 9.23 -9.86
CA ARG A 266 4.96 9.80 -9.75
C ARG A 266 4.67 10.96 -10.70
N GLY A 267 5.64 11.40 -11.52
CA GLY A 267 5.50 12.57 -12.37
C GLY A 267 5.27 13.87 -11.57
N GLU A 268 5.83 13.96 -10.37
CA GLU A 268 5.74 15.11 -9.47
C GLU A 268 6.99 16.02 -9.60
N ASP A 269 6.90 17.23 -9.07
CA ASP A 269 8.02 18.19 -9.11
C ASP A 269 9.18 17.73 -8.20
N ILE A 270 10.30 17.38 -8.84
CA ILE A 270 11.51 16.87 -8.17
C ILE A 270 12.11 17.90 -7.21
N LYS A 271 12.12 19.20 -7.58
CA LYS A 271 12.69 20.26 -6.73
C LYS A 271 11.84 20.45 -5.49
N GLU A 272 10.52 20.48 -5.66
CA GLU A 272 9.55 20.56 -4.57
C GLU A 272 9.66 19.35 -3.64
N ALA A 273 9.80 18.13 -4.18
CA ALA A 273 9.95 16.92 -3.39
C ALA A 273 11.23 16.93 -2.55
N ARG A 274 12.36 17.30 -3.14
CA ARG A 274 13.64 17.49 -2.43
C ARG A 274 13.50 18.52 -1.31
N GLN A 275 12.86 19.66 -1.58
CA GLN A 275 12.67 20.71 -0.56
C GLN A 275 11.76 20.25 0.58
N LYS A 276 10.69 19.48 0.28
CA LYS A 276 9.83 18.89 1.32
C LYS A 276 10.60 17.92 2.21
N ALA A 277 11.50 17.11 1.66
CA ALA A 277 12.36 16.22 2.46
C ALA A 277 13.26 17.03 3.41
N LEU A 278 13.93 18.09 2.92
CA LEU A 278 14.72 18.98 3.76
C LEU A 278 13.90 19.66 4.87
N ASN A 279 12.68 20.09 4.55
CA ASN A 279 11.80 20.72 5.53
C ASN A 279 11.37 19.73 6.63
N ARG A 280 11.21 18.44 6.32
CA ARG A 280 10.95 17.40 7.33
C ARG A 280 12.13 17.22 8.28
N MET A 281 13.36 17.20 7.75
CA MET A 281 14.57 17.09 8.58
C MET A 281 14.69 18.26 9.57
N LYS A 282 14.38 19.49 9.12
CA LYS A 282 14.42 20.68 9.99
C LYS A 282 13.42 20.62 11.15
N LYS A 283 12.28 19.94 10.97
CA LYS A 283 11.25 19.80 12.01
C LYS A 283 11.59 18.76 13.08
N LEU A 284 12.59 17.92 12.83
CA LEU A 284 13.08 16.92 13.80
C LEU A 284 14.22 17.45 14.68
N ARG A 285 14.70 18.67 14.41
CA ARG A 285 15.67 19.40 15.23
C ARG A 285 14.93 20.38 16.14
#